data_AF-A0A9E4R0A3-F1
#
_entry.id   AF-A0A9E4R0A3-F1
#
_cell.length_a   1.000
_cell.length_b   1.000
_cell.length_c   1.000
_cell.angle_alpha   90.00
_cell.angle_beta   90.00
_cell.angle_gamma   90.00
#
_symmetry.space_group_name_H-M   'P 1'
#
loop_
_entity.id
_entity.type
_entity.pdbx_description
1 polymer ?
#
loop_
_entity_poly.entity_id
_entity_poly.type
_entity_poly.pdbx_seq_one_letter_code
_entity_poly.pdbx_strand_id
1 'polypeptide(L)'
;MNSPEIELVAFDLGNVLCIIDETPPVQKLAEMSGRTSADVHDVVFGKQHLLRLESGRTSFEEHARQAIAELGIDLTIGEFTDIFNSALVPSDEMYPLVTRIAKTHRIALVS
;
A
#
# COMPACT_ATOMS: atom_id res chain seq x y z
N MET A 1 7.26 38.27 17.59
CA MET A 1 6.10 37.61 16.99
C MET A 1 6.12 36.18 17.47
N ASN A 2 5.08 35.73 18.17
CA ASN A 2 4.97 34.31 18.55
C ASN A 2 4.58 33.52 17.30
N SER A 3 5.25 32.40 17.06
CA SER A 3 4.85 31.48 16.01
C SER A 3 3.45 30.92 16.30
N PRO A 4 2.62 30.69 15.28
CA PRO A 4 1.31 30.09 15.48
C PRO A 4 1.45 28.68 16.11
N GLU A 5 0.56 28.38 17.05
CA GLU A 5 0.49 27.07 17.69
C GLU A 5 0.01 26.01 16.69
N ILE A 6 0.64 24.83 16.69
CA ILE A 6 0.24 23.73 15.82
C ILE A 6 -0.99 23.06 16.45
N GLU A 7 -2.11 23.04 15.76
CA GLU A 7 -3.35 22.40 16.26
C GLU A 7 -3.58 20.99 15.71
N LEU A 8 -2.98 20.69 14.54
CA LEU A 8 -3.18 19.44 13.81
C LEU A 8 -1.87 18.97 13.16
N VAL A 9 -1.64 17.66 13.21
CA VAL A 9 -0.56 16.99 12.49
C VAL A 9 -1.16 15.96 11.54
N ALA A 10 -0.96 16.15 10.23
CA ALA A 10 -1.34 15.18 9.21
C ALA A 10 -0.14 14.27 8.89
N PHE A 11 -0.39 12.96 8.81
CA PHE A 11 0.60 11.96 8.46
C PHE A 11 0.26 11.35 7.11
N ASP A 12 1.28 11.06 6.31
CA ASP A 12 1.18 10.15 5.16
C ASP A 12 1.16 8.69 5.64
N LEU A 13 0.68 7.77 4.81
CA LEU A 13 0.75 6.34 5.08
C LEU A 13 2.09 5.77 4.59
N GLY A 14 2.37 5.93 3.29
CA GLY A 14 3.52 5.32 2.62
C GLY A 14 4.84 5.97 3.02
N ASN A 15 5.81 5.15 3.42
CA ASN A 15 7.13 5.58 3.91
C ASN A 15 7.10 6.58 5.09
N VAL A 16 5.97 6.65 5.79
CA VAL A 16 5.79 7.43 7.03
C VAL A 16 5.22 6.51 8.10
N LEU A 17 3.94 6.14 8.01
CA LEU A 17 3.35 5.21 8.98
C LEU A 17 3.67 3.75 8.63
N CYS A 18 3.89 3.44 7.36
CA CYS A 18 4.32 2.13 6.89
C CYS A 18 5.58 2.25 6.04
N ILE A 19 6.41 1.21 6.03
CA ILE A 19 7.38 0.96 4.97
C ILE A 19 6.63 0.24 3.84
N ILE A 20 6.85 0.69 2.60
CA ILE A 20 6.34 -0.02 1.43
C ILE A 20 7.43 -1.01 0.99
N ASP A 21 7.15 -2.30 1.11
CA ASP A 21 8.00 -3.38 0.62
C ASP A 21 7.18 -4.33 -0.25
N GLU A 22 7.27 -4.14 -1.56
CA GLU A 22 6.55 -4.96 -2.55
C GLU A 22 7.22 -6.33 -2.77
N THR A 23 8.40 -6.56 -2.18
CA THR A 23 9.18 -7.79 -2.41
C THR A 23 8.41 -9.05 -1.99
N PRO A 24 7.85 -9.15 -0.77
CA PRO A 24 7.11 -10.34 -0.35
C PRO A 24 5.89 -10.68 -1.23
N PRO A 25 4.98 -9.73 -1.57
CA PRO A 25 3.86 -10.06 -2.46
C PRO A 25 4.30 -10.42 -3.87
N VAL A 26 5.29 -9.72 -4.43
CA VAL A 26 5.81 -10.02 -5.77
C VAL A 26 6.40 -11.43 -5.82
N GLN A 27 7.20 -11.81 -4.81
CA GLN A 27 7.77 -13.16 -4.75
C GLN A 27 6.68 -14.23 -4.64
N LYS A 28 5.70 -14.02 -3.75
CA LYS A 28 4.60 -14.97 -3.55
C LYS A 28 3.76 -15.16 -4.82
N LEU A 29 3.41 -14.08 -5.51
CA LEU A 29 2.65 -14.15 -6.76
C LEU A 29 3.48 -14.74 -7.92
N ALA A 30 4.80 -14.53 -7.93
CA ALA A 30 5.72 -15.15 -8.89
C ALA A 30 5.77 -16.67 -8.71
N GLU A 31 5.88 -17.16 -7.47
CA GLU A 31 5.83 -18.59 -7.15
C GLU A 31 4.51 -19.24 -7.59
N MET A 32 3.38 -18.54 -7.41
CA MET A 32 2.06 -19.05 -7.78
C MET A 32 1.80 -19.06 -9.30
N SER A 33 2.31 -18.05 -10.02
CA SER A 33 2.10 -17.90 -11.46
C SER A 33 3.17 -18.58 -12.34
N GLY A 34 4.30 -18.97 -11.74
CA GLY A 34 5.48 -19.44 -12.48
C GLY A 34 6.18 -18.34 -13.30
N ARG A 35 5.85 -17.07 -13.07
CA ARG A 35 6.44 -15.90 -13.76
C ARG A 35 7.64 -15.35 -13.00
N THR A 36 8.38 -14.46 -13.65
CA THR A 36 9.47 -13.75 -12.97
C THR A 36 8.90 -12.68 -12.03
N SER A 37 9.63 -12.35 -10.97
CA SER A 37 9.28 -11.24 -10.07
C SER A 37 9.15 -9.91 -10.81
N ALA A 38 9.95 -9.67 -11.85
CA ALA A 38 9.84 -8.45 -12.66
C ALA A 38 8.51 -8.39 -13.42
N ASP A 39 8.11 -9.49 -14.07
CA ASP A 39 6.83 -9.55 -14.78
C ASP A 39 5.64 -9.37 -13.82
N VAL A 40 5.71 -9.99 -12.64
CA VAL A 40 4.68 -9.86 -11.61
C VAL A 40 4.60 -8.43 -11.09
N HIS A 41 5.74 -7.82 -10.79
CA HIS A 41 5.80 -6.43 -10.37
C HIS A 41 5.17 -5.51 -11.42
N ASP A 42 5.48 -5.68 -12.70
CA ASP A 42 4.92 -4.83 -13.75
C ASP A 42 3.39 -4.98 -13.89
N VAL A 43 2.86 -6.20 -13.71
CA VAL A 43 1.41 -6.46 -13.75
C VAL A 43 0.68 -5.88 -12.54
N VAL A 44 1.26 -6.01 -11.34
CA VAL A 44 0.58 -5.69 -10.08
C VAL A 44 0.90 -4.27 -9.59
N PHE A 45 2.18 -3.91 -9.55
CA PHE A 45 2.68 -2.64 -9.02
C PHE A 45 3.21 -1.70 -10.12
N GLY A 46 3.05 -2.06 -11.39
CA GLY A 46 3.46 -1.23 -12.50
C GLY A 46 2.84 0.17 -12.43
N LYS A 47 3.66 1.20 -12.65
CA LYS A 47 3.30 2.62 -12.46
C LYS A 47 1.98 3.03 -13.10
N GLN A 48 1.63 2.48 -14.27
CA GLN A 48 0.37 2.81 -14.94
C GLN A 48 -0.85 2.20 -14.23
N HIS A 49 -0.71 1.02 -13.63
CA HIS A 49 -1.77 0.33 -12.90
C HIS A 49 -2.03 1.04 -11.57
N LEU A 50 -0.97 1.32 -10.81
CA LEU A 50 -1.06 2.08 -9.55
C LEU A 50 -1.66 3.48 -9.76
N LEU A 51 -1.23 4.22 -10.80
CA LEU A 51 -1.78 5.54 -11.08
C LEU A 51 -3.29 5.51 -11.33
N ARG A 52 -3.82 4.48 -12.01
CA ARG A 52 -5.26 4.35 -12.22
C ARG A 52 -6.01 4.03 -10.93
N LEU A 53 -5.41 3.23 -10.05
CA LEU A 53 -5.97 2.88 -8.75
C LEU A 53 -6.01 4.10 -7.83
N GLU A 54 -4.89 4.79 -7.66
CA GLU A 54 -4.72 5.97 -6.81
C GLU A 54 -5.59 7.15 -7.27
N SER A 55 -5.78 7.31 -8.58
CA SER A 55 -6.66 8.35 -9.13
C SER A 55 -8.15 7.98 -9.15
N GLY A 56 -8.53 6.81 -8.62
CA GLY A 56 -9.90 6.31 -8.60
C GLY A 56 -10.48 6.01 -9.99
N ARG A 57 -9.63 5.90 -11.02
CA ARG A 57 -10.04 5.57 -12.39
C ARG A 57 -10.33 4.08 -12.58
N THR A 58 -9.86 3.25 -11.65
CA THR A 58 -10.24 1.84 -11.52
C THR A 58 -10.49 1.51 -10.05
N SER A 59 -11.36 0.55 -9.78
CA SER A 59 -11.53 0.03 -8.41
C SER A 59 -10.41 -0.97 -8.10
N PHE A 60 -10.17 -1.19 -6.81
CA PHE A 60 -9.24 -2.24 -6.39
C PHE A 60 -9.69 -3.63 -6.86
N GLU A 61 -10.98 -3.91 -6.80
CA GLU A 61 -11.53 -5.19 -7.26
C GLU A 61 -11.25 -5.42 -8.76
N GLU A 62 -11.38 -4.39 -9.59
CA GLU A 62 -11.09 -4.51 -11.02
C GLU A 62 -9.59 -4.71 -11.27
N HIS A 63 -8.74 -3.98 -10.54
CA HIS A 63 -7.29 -4.18 -10.58
C HIS A 63 -6.90 -5.62 -10.17
N ALA A 64 -7.47 -6.14 -9.09
CA ALA A 64 -7.22 -7.50 -8.62
C ALA A 64 -7.68 -8.54 -9.64
N ARG A 65 -8.89 -8.41 -10.22
CA ARG A 65 -9.37 -9.32 -11.27
C ARG A 65 -8.45 -9.31 -12.49
N GLN A 66 -8.02 -8.13 -12.93
CA GLN A 66 -7.08 -7.97 -14.03
C GLN A 66 -5.76 -8.69 -13.73
N ALA A 67 -5.16 -8.43 -12.56
CA ALA A 67 -3.90 -9.05 -12.17
C ALA A 67 -4.00 -10.58 -12.06
N ILE A 68 -5.06 -11.10 -11.43
CA ILE A 68 -5.29 -12.55 -11.29
C ILE A 68 -5.41 -13.21 -12.68
N ALA A 69 -6.20 -12.62 -13.57
CA ALA A 69 -6.38 -13.12 -14.92
C ALA A 69 -5.09 -13.04 -15.76
N GLU A 70 -4.37 -11.92 -15.67
CA GLU A 70 -3.12 -11.70 -16.40
C GLU A 70 -2.01 -12.62 -15.92
N LEU A 71 -1.90 -12.89 -14.62
CA LEU A 71 -0.93 -13.82 -14.04
C LEU A 71 -1.31 -15.29 -14.25
N GLY A 72 -2.59 -15.57 -14.55
CA GLY A 72 -3.09 -16.93 -14.76
C GLY A 72 -3.13 -17.75 -13.47
N ILE A 73 -3.41 -17.10 -12.33
CA ILE A 73 -3.47 -17.73 -11.00
C ILE A 73 -4.92 -17.94 -10.57
N ASP A 74 -5.14 -18.94 -9.73
CA ASP A 74 -6.44 -19.21 -9.12
C ASP A 74 -6.45 -18.64 -7.69
N LEU A 75 -6.91 -17.40 -7.57
CA LEU A 75 -7.07 -16.69 -6.31
C LEU A 75 -8.44 -16.02 -6.28
N THR A 76 -9.02 -15.98 -5.09
CA THR A 76 -10.11 -15.06 -4.79
C THR A 76 -9.58 -13.62 -4.67
N ILE A 77 -10.47 -12.64 -4.83
CA ILE A 77 -10.12 -11.23 -4.60
C ILE A 77 -9.64 -11.00 -3.16
N GLY A 78 -10.22 -11.70 -2.18
CA GLY A 78 -9.79 -11.61 -0.78
C GLY A 78 -8.35 -12.08 -0.57
N GLU A 79 -8.00 -13.25 -1.10
CA GLU A 79 -6.63 -13.77 -1.00
C GLU A 79 -5.62 -12.87 -1.71
N PHE A 80 -5.98 -12.34 -2.89
CA PHE A 80 -5.14 -11.37 -3.58
C PHE A 80 -4.98 -10.08 -2.76
N THR A 81 -6.06 -9.60 -2.11
CA THR A 81 -6.04 -8.42 -1.24
C THR A 81 -5.07 -8.63 -0.08
N ASP A 82 -5.11 -9.79 0.57
CA ASP A 82 -4.20 -10.09 1.68
C ASP A 82 -2.74 -10.11 1.25
N ILE A 83 -2.46 -10.67 0.06
CA ILE A 83 -1.13 -10.65 -0.52
C ILE A 83 -0.73 -9.21 -0.85
N PHE A 84 -1.54 -8.47 -1.60
CA PHE A 84 -1.27 -7.09 -1.98
C PHE A 84 -0.99 -6.19 -0.76
N ASN A 85 -1.83 -6.27 0.27
CA ASN A 85 -1.69 -5.48 1.50
C ASN A 85 -0.46 -5.85 2.33
N SER A 86 0.12 -7.04 2.13
CA SER A 86 1.39 -7.40 2.77
C SER A 86 2.57 -6.51 2.34
N ALA A 87 2.39 -5.70 1.28
CA ALA A 87 3.35 -4.66 0.90
C ALA A 87 3.46 -3.54 1.95
N LEU A 88 2.45 -3.35 2.80
CA LEU A 88 2.45 -2.32 3.84
C LEU A 88 2.95 -2.92 5.15
N VAL A 89 4.19 -2.59 5.51
CA VAL A 89 4.82 -3.00 6.77
C VAL A 89 4.71 -1.86 7.79
N PRO A 90 3.97 -2.00 8.90
CA PRO A 90 3.85 -0.93 9.89
C PRO A 90 5.20 -0.45 10.44
N SER A 91 5.37 0.85 10.63
CA SER A 91 6.58 1.44 11.20
C SER A 91 6.55 1.41 12.73
N ASP A 92 7.36 0.52 13.31
CA ASP A 92 7.55 0.42 14.76
C ASP A 92 8.09 1.72 15.39
N GLU A 93 8.79 2.55 14.61
CA GLU A 93 9.35 3.82 15.08
C GLU A 93 8.31 4.95 15.10
N MET A 94 7.44 5.01 14.09
CA MET A 94 6.50 6.12 13.92
C MET A 94 5.24 5.97 14.77
N TYR A 95 4.79 4.75 15.03
CA TYR A 95 3.58 4.51 15.83
C TYR A 95 3.68 5.08 17.26
N PRO A 96 4.78 4.88 18.01
CA PRO A 96 4.97 5.53 19.30
C PRO A 96 4.97 7.06 19.24
N LEU A 97 5.53 7.65 18.17
CA LEU A 97 5.56 9.09 17.98
C LEU A 97 4.15 9.65 17.73
N VAL A 98 3.42 9.06 16.79
CA VAL A 98 2.03 9.41 16.46
C VAL A 98 1.16 9.29 17.70
N THR A 99 1.33 8.21 18.48
CA THR A 99 0.60 8.00 19.75
C THR A 99 0.88 9.12 20.76
N ARG A 100 2.11 9.64 20.85
CA ARG A 100 2.41 10.78 21.73
C ARG A 100 1.79 12.07 21.22
N ILE A 101 1.86 12.33 19.91
CA ILE A 101 1.29 13.54 19.28
C ILE A 101 -0.23 13.56 19.45
N ALA A 102 -0.90 12.43 19.25
CA ALA A 102 -2.36 12.29 19.39
C ALA A 102 -2.90 12.60 20.79
N LYS A 103 -2.03 12.62 21.82
CA LYS A 103 -2.44 12.99 23.19
C LYS A 103 -2.69 14.49 23.35
N THR A 104 -2.08 15.32 22.50
CA THR A 104 -2.10 16.78 22.64
C THR A 104 -2.54 17.50 21.37
N HIS A 105 -2.49 16.85 20.22
CA HIS A 105 -2.84 17.43 18.92
C HIS A 105 -3.88 16.56 18.23
N ARG A 106 -4.69 17.19 17.38
CA ARG A 106 -5.51 16.46 16.42
C ARG A 106 -4.58 15.79 15.40
N ILE A 107 -4.92 14.57 15.01
CA ILE A 107 -4.20 13.86 13.95
C ILE A 107 -5.11 13.57 12.77
N ALA A 108 -4.53 13.51 11.58
CA ALA A 108 -5.21 13.11 10.34
C ALA A 108 -4.28 12.23 9.50
N LEU A 109 -4.87 11.40 8.63
CA LEU A 109 -4.16 10.67 7.58
C LEU A 109 -4.44 11.34 6.23
N VAL A 110 -3.39 11.56 5.44
CA VAL A 110 -3.46 12.06 4.06
C VAL A 110 -2.45 11.28 3.23
N SER A 111 -2.91 10.35 2.39
CA SER A 111 -2.11 9.45 1.56
C SER A 111 -2.70 9.31 0.17
#